data_AF-A0A0L6WNR8-F1
#
_entry.id   AF-A0A0L6WNR8-F1
#
_cell.length_a   1.000
_cell.length_b   1.000
_cell.length_c   1.000
_cell.angle_alpha   90.00
_cell.angle_beta   90.00
_cell.angle_gamma   90.00
#
_symmetry.space_group_name_H-M   'P 1'
#
loop_
_entity.id
_entity.type
_entity.pdbx_description
1 polymer ?
#
loop_
_entity_poly.entity_id
_entity_poly.type
_entity_poly.pdbx_seq_one_letter_code
_entity_poly.pdbx_strand_id
1 'polypeptide(L)'
;SMRFEFLPVDLIADILSELDLESLITISTLSKRLRNIVSDPSLNPWRRPILRVLRSGNYESSLKNLSVRSTVPRQNWIEILSLASPSFLLYEATLPNLTSEEWEECFNRRFLPGWRRWRKDGTWKKTYLKLLHRISHRTETLCTSDEAWTKYIVLNRNGSANELEISSRSFSPLIIFNEMKIQSNLAHLETRIRLVVEFADVRILALGTLNRPRSTLTVNPNAHLFLHPPGIGPLDEVSRRYSVSSPSTLVEDHGVYPMHCLTAAAYMFSAYVPPPQTYVRPSYPLPAPSHANYPYHTPGGGDKRWLGEGEIEEEGLCWVGGLMIIAQLVGPHTHDLSGDWLPLQDLDLVVGPGRNQYASFTWMDLWAIAPWMEERITKKIQGPGLGI
;
A
#
# COMPACT_ATOMS: atom_id res chain seq x y z
N SER A 1 -19.66 46.00 14.18
CA SER A 1 -18.80 44.89 14.65
C SER A 1 -19.53 43.59 14.40
N MET A 2 -19.04 42.76 13.48
CA MET A 2 -19.63 41.44 13.21
C MET A 2 -19.18 40.49 14.32
N ARG A 3 -20.12 39.92 15.09
CA ARG A 3 -19.79 38.95 16.15
C ARG A 3 -19.70 37.54 15.56
N PHE A 4 -18.84 36.70 16.13
CA PHE A 4 -18.63 35.30 15.71
C PHE A 4 -19.94 34.50 15.61
N GLU A 5 -20.90 34.82 16.48
CA GLU A 5 -22.25 34.22 16.49
C GLU A 5 -23.09 34.55 15.25
N PHE A 6 -22.73 35.51 14.40
CA PHE A 6 -23.48 35.79 13.17
C PHE A 6 -22.96 35.03 11.95
N LEU A 7 -21.88 34.26 12.10
CA LEU A 7 -21.35 33.46 11.01
C LEU A 7 -22.24 32.23 10.72
N PRO A 8 -22.34 31.81 9.44
CA PRO A 8 -22.88 30.52 9.05
C PRO A 8 -22.22 29.36 9.81
N VAL A 9 -23.00 28.32 10.09
CA VAL A 9 -22.54 27.17 10.89
C VAL A 9 -21.38 26.41 10.22
N ASP A 10 -21.35 26.37 8.89
CA ASP A 10 -20.28 25.72 8.12
C ASP A 10 -18.95 26.45 8.29
N LEU A 11 -18.97 27.80 8.24
CA LEU A 11 -17.76 28.61 8.46
C LEU A 11 -17.28 28.53 9.91
N ILE A 12 -18.22 28.46 10.87
CA ILE A 12 -17.85 28.24 12.27
C ILE A 12 -17.18 26.87 12.40
N ALA A 13 -17.76 25.80 11.85
CA ALA A 13 -17.17 24.47 11.90
C ALA A 13 -15.78 24.41 11.24
N ASP A 14 -15.60 25.05 10.09
CA ASP A 14 -14.31 25.12 9.40
C ASP A 14 -13.24 25.81 10.26
N ILE A 15 -13.56 26.96 10.85
CA ILE A 15 -12.67 27.67 11.79
C ILE A 15 -12.34 26.80 13.01
N LEU A 16 -13.35 26.12 13.57
CA LEU A 16 -13.15 25.23 14.72
C LEU A 16 -12.27 24.01 14.37
N SER A 17 -12.25 23.59 13.11
CA SER A 17 -11.43 22.47 12.63
C SER A 17 -9.93 22.78 12.58
N GLU A 18 -9.55 24.05 12.65
CA GLU A 18 -8.14 24.45 12.67
C GLU A 18 -7.52 24.38 14.07
N LEU A 19 -8.36 24.39 15.11
CA LEU A 19 -7.94 24.37 16.50
C LEU A 19 -7.27 23.05 16.90
N ASP A 20 -6.52 23.07 17.99
CA ASP A 20 -6.06 21.87 18.69
C ASP A 20 -7.20 21.20 19.48
N LEU A 21 -6.99 19.95 19.88
CA LEU A 21 -8.03 19.15 20.54
C LEU A 21 -8.45 19.75 21.89
N GLU A 22 -7.52 20.33 22.65
CA GLU A 22 -7.80 20.91 23.96
C GLU A 22 -8.65 22.17 23.86
N SER A 23 -8.30 23.07 22.93
CA SER A 23 -9.12 24.24 22.62
C SER A 23 -10.51 23.86 22.13
N LEU A 24 -10.62 22.87 21.23
CA LEU A 24 -11.92 22.43 20.69
C LEU A 24 -12.80 21.80 21.77
N ILE A 25 -12.20 21.01 22.67
CA ILE A 25 -12.82 20.50 23.89
C ILE A 25 -13.40 21.64 24.72
N THR A 26 -12.60 22.67 24.99
CA THR A 26 -13.02 23.81 25.81
C THR A 26 -14.19 24.52 25.15
N ILE A 27 -14.08 24.84 23.87
CA ILE A 27 -15.11 25.54 23.09
C ILE A 27 -16.42 24.74 23.03
N SER A 28 -16.36 23.41 22.94
CA SER A 28 -17.55 22.56 22.92
C SER A 28 -18.42 22.70 24.19
N THR A 29 -17.87 23.28 25.26
CA THR A 29 -18.57 23.51 26.54
C THR A 29 -19.00 24.97 26.77
N LEU A 30 -18.54 25.92 25.95
CA LEU A 30 -18.76 27.36 26.19
C LEU A 30 -20.19 27.82 25.87
N SER A 31 -20.84 27.22 24.87
CA SER A 31 -22.23 27.59 24.52
C SER A 31 -23.01 26.43 23.90
N LYS A 32 -24.34 26.48 24.02
CA LYS A 32 -25.24 25.49 23.41
C LYS A 32 -25.10 25.43 21.90
N ARG A 33 -24.94 26.59 21.24
CA ARG A 33 -24.77 26.65 19.78
C ARG A 33 -23.48 25.98 19.33
N LEU A 34 -22.35 26.31 19.96
CA LEU A 34 -21.07 25.71 19.62
C LEU A 34 -21.07 24.22 19.91
N ARG A 35 -21.68 23.81 21.02
CA ARG A 35 -21.90 22.39 21.33
C ARG A 35 -22.65 21.67 20.19
N ASN A 36 -23.75 22.25 19.71
CA ASN A 36 -24.56 21.66 18.63
C ASN A 36 -23.76 21.55 17.33
N ILE A 37 -23.05 22.62 16.94
CA ILE A 37 -22.20 22.64 15.74
C ILE A 37 -21.11 21.56 15.81
N VAL A 38 -20.43 21.48 16.96
CA VAL A 38 -19.31 20.56 17.17
C VAL A 38 -19.78 19.10 17.28
N SER A 39 -21.00 18.86 17.76
CA SER A 39 -21.60 17.52 17.82
C SER A 39 -22.21 17.04 16.51
N ASP A 40 -22.38 17.92 15.52
CA ASP A 40 -23.01 17.58 14.25
C ASP A 40 -22.08 16.69 13.41
N PRO A 41 -22.48 15.44 13.07
CA PRO A 41 -21.66 14.54 12.25
C PRO A 41 -21.43 15.04 10.82
N SER A 42 -22.30 15.91 10.28
CA SER A 42 -22.16 16.45 8.93
C SER A 42 -21.08 17.53 8.84
N LEU A 43 -20.96 18.36 9.87
CA LEU A 43 -19.95 19.43 9.96
C LEU A 43 -18.61 18.90 10.48
N ASN A 44 -18.67 18.02 11.49
CA ASN A 44 -17.56 17.29 12.10
C ASN A 44 -16.22 18.05 12.21
N PRO A 45 -16.16 19.16 12.97
CA PRO A 45 -14.94 19.94 13.13
C PRO A 45 -13.81 19.16 13.85
N TRP A 46 -14.13 18.06 14.52
CA TRP A 46 -13.17 17.20 15.21
C TRP A 46 -12.23 16.44 14.27
N ARG A 47 -12.66 16.16 13.04
CA ARG A 47 -11.94 15.27 12.12
C ARG A 47 -10.50 15.74 11.88
N ARG A 48 -10.32 17.01 11.53
CA ARG A 48 -9.03 17.57 11.14
C ARG A 48 -8.02 17.64 12.30
N PRO A 49 -8.39 18.12 13.50
CA PRO A 49 -7.50 18.06 14.66
C PRO A 49 -7.12 16.62 15.06
N ILE A 50 -8.08 15.69 15.04
CA ILE A 50 -7.82 14.27 15.33
C ILE A 50 -6.79 13.70 14.33
N LEU A 51 -7.00 13.90 13.03
CA LEU A 51 -6.06 13.40 12.01
C LEU A 51 -4.67 14.03 12.12
N ARG A 52 -4.58 15.31 12.52
CA ARG A 52 -3.29 15.99 12.77
C ARG A 52 -2.52 15.30 13.88
N VAL A 53 -3.19 15.01 15.00
CA VAL A 53 -2.58 14.30 16.14
C VAL A 53 -2.21 12.87 15.75
N LEU A 54 -3.10 12.14 15.06
CA LEU A 54 -2.85 10.77 14.63
C LEU A 54 -1.62 10.63 13.72
N ARG A 55 -1.46 11.56 12.77
CA ARG A 55 -0.32 11.59 11.84
C ARG A 55 1.00 11.98 12.51
N SER A 56 0.94 12.76 13.59
CA SER A 56 2.14 13.16 14.32
C SER A 56 2.78 12.01 15.11
N GLY A 57 2.02 10.97 15.45
CA GLY A 57 2.44 9.89 16.35
C GLY A 57 2.53 10.30 17.82
N ASN A 58 2.49 11.61 18.13
CA ASN A 58 2.55 12.15 19.48
C ASN A 58 1.13 12.40 20.00
N TYR A 59 0.56 11.40 20.69
CA TYR A 59 -0.82 11.47 21.16
C TYR A 59 -0.97 12.37 22.39
N GLU A 60 -1.72 13.45 22.22
CA GLU A 60 -2.08 14.37 23.29
C GLU A 60 -2.96 13.70 24.35
N SER A 61 -2.85 14.14 25.62
CA SER A 61 -3.71 13.70 26.73
C SER A 61 -5.20 13.88 26.42
N SER A 62 -5.54 14.91 25.64
CA SER A 62 -6.91 15.20 25.18
C SER A 62 -7.52 14.08 24.33
N LEU A 63 -6.70 13.36 23.56
CA LEU A 63 -7.17 12.25 22.72
C LEU A 63 -7.54 11.00 23.54
N LYS A 64 -6.84 10.76 24.67
CA LYS A 64 -7.00 9.56 25.52
C LYS A 64 -8.43 9.34 25.97
N ASN A 65 -9.12 10.41 26.37
CA ASN A 65 -10.45 10.35 26.98
C ASN A 65 -11.55 10.94 26.09
N LEU A 66 -11.28 11.08 24.79
CA LEU A 66 -12.19 11.72 23.85
C LEU A 66 -13.53 10.96 23.72
N SER A 67 -13.57 9.66 24.05
CA SER A 67 -14.74 8.77 23.93
C SER A 67 -15.81 9.02 24.99
N VAL A 68 -15.40 9.64 26.12
CA VAL A 68 -16.31 10.00 27.22
C VAL A 68 -17.18 11.20 26.83
N ARG A 69 -16.78 11.95 25.80
CA ARG A 69 -17.46 13.19 25.40
C ARG A 69 -18.55 12.89 24.38
N SER A 70 -19.80 13.15 24.78
CA SER A 70 -20.97 13.03 23.89
C SER A 70 -20.98 14.04 22.73
N THR A 71 -20.12 15.06 22.79
CA THR A 71 -19.96 16.06 21.73
C THR A 71 -19.10 15.58 20.56
N VAL A 72 -18.45 14.42 20.68
CA VAL A 72 -17.59 13.86 19.64
C VAL A 72 -18.40 12.84 18.84
N PRO A 73 -18.59 13.05 17.52
CA PRO A 73 -19.26 12.07 16.67
C PRO A 73 -18.57 10.70 16.70
N ARG A 74 -19.36 9.63 16.78
CA ARG A 74 -18.85 8.23 16.80
C ARG A 74 -18.00 7.89 15.57
N GLN A 75 -18.31 8.49 14.42
CA GLN A 75 -17.57 8.26 13.18
C GLN A 75 -16.06 8.58 13.32
N ASN A 76 -15.68 9.54 14.15
CA ASN A 76 -14.27 9.87 14.37
C ASN A 76 -13.50 8.73 15.04
N TRP A 77 -14.19 7.91 15.83
CA TRP A 77 -13.57 6.75 16.46
C TRP A 77 -13.24 5.63 15.50
N ILE A 78 -13.96 5.53 14.38
CA ILE A 78 -13.59 4.58 13.31
C ILE A 78 -12.21 4.95 12.76
N GLU A 79 -11.90 6.24 12.61
CA GLU A 79 -10.60 6.71 12.13
C GLU A 79 -9.49 6.59 13.18
N ILE A 80 -9.78 6.94 14.43
CA ILE A 80 -8.82 6.76 15.55
C ILE A 80 -8.44 5.30 15.66
N LEU A 81 -9.42 4.39 15.68
CA LEU A 81 -9.16 2.96 15.75
C LEU A 81 -8.38 2.50 14.52
N SER A 82 -8.68 2.99 13.32
CA SER A 82 -7.97 2.55 12.10
C SER A 82 -6.50 3.00 12.04
N LEU A 83 -6.13 4.11 12.68
CA LEU A 83 -4.82 4.76 12.48
C LEU A 83 -3.92 4.82 13.71
N ALA A 84 -4.48 4.85 14.92
CA ALA A 84 -3.68 5.04 16.12
C ALA A 84 -2.80 3.81 16.41
N SER A 85 -1.67 4.04 17.08
CA SER A 85 -0.71 2.97 17.39
C SER A 85 -1.36 1.90 18.27
N PRO A 86 -0.92 0.63 18.14
CA PRO A 86 -1.39 -0.45 19.00
C PRO A 86 -1.25 -0.13 20.49
N SER A 87 -0.09 0.38 20.91
CA SER A 87 0.22 0.68 22.31
C SER A 87 -0.74 1.72 22.89
N PHE A 88 -1.04 2.80 22.15
CA PHE A 88 -1.98 3.82 22.59
C PHE A 88 -3.38 3.26 22.78
N LEU A 89 -3.89 2.51 21.80
CA LEU A 89 -5.23 1.96 21.85
C LEU A 89 -5.42 0.88 22.93
N LEU A 90 -4.37 0.12 23.24
CA LEU A 90 -4.42 -0.96 24.24
C LEU A 90 -4.27 -0.44 25.67
N TYR A 91 -3.43 0.57 25.89
CA TYR A 91 -2.98 0.93 27.25
C TYR A 91 -3.33 2.36 27.68
N GLU A 92 -3.61 3.27 26.75
CA GLU A 92 -3.82 4.69 27.08
C GLU A 92 -5.22 5.19 26.76
N ALA A 93 -5.82 4.73 25.67
CA ALA A 93 -7.09 5.23 25.18
C ALA A 93 -8.28 4.59 25.90
N THR A 94 -9.23 5.42 26.32
CA THR A 94 -10.56 4.96 26.73
C THR A 94 -11.36 4.63 25.45
N LEU A 95 -11.74 3.37 25.27
CA LEU A 95 -12.44 2.93 24.07
C LEU A 95 -13.94 3.32 24.09
N PRO A 96 -14.50 3.78 22.96
CA PRO A 96 -15.92 4.08 22.83
C PRO A 96 -16.80 2.83 22.87
N ASN A 97 -18.10 3.04 23.11
CA ASN A 97 -19.11 2.00 22.94
C ASN A 97 -19.65 2.02 21.50
N LEU A 98 -19.04 1.21 20.63
CA LEU A 98 -19.42 1.04 19.22
C LEU A 98 -20.27 -0.21 19.00
N THR A 99 -21.11 -0.17 17.97
CA THR A 99 -21.89 -1.32 17.49
C THR A 99 -20.99 -2.40 16.87
N SER A 100 -21.54 -3.59 16.67
CA SER A 100 -20.80 -4.69 16.03
C SER A 100 -20.36 -4.34 14.60
N GLU A 101 -21.19 -3.60 13.86
CA GLU A 101 -20.93 -3.16 12.48
C GLU A 101 -19.81 -2.10 12.45
N GLU A 102 -19.84 -1.14 13.37
CA GLU A 102 -18.78 -0.14 13.49
C GLU A 102 -17.42 -0.81 13.84
N TRP A 103 -17.41 -1.82 14.71
CA TRP A 103 -16.19 -2.60 14.99
C TRP A 103 -15.70 -3.42 13.79
N GLU A 104 -16.62 -3.97 12.99
CA GLU A 104 -16.28 -4.64 11.74
C GLU A 104 -15.66 -3.66 10.73
N GLU A 105 -16.22 -2.46 10.62
CA GLU A 105 -15.66 -1.41 9.79
C GLU A 105 -14.26 -1.00 10.24
N CYS A 106 -14.05 -0.80 11.55
CA CYS A 106 -12.71 -0.53 12.11
C CYS A 106 -11.71 -1.64 11.77
N PHE A 107 -12.16 -2.91 11.87
CA PHE A 107 -11.32 -4.06 11.52
C PHE A 107 -10.92 -4.01 10.05
N ASN A 108 -11.89 -3.81 9.15
CA ASN A 108 -11.68 -3.82 7.71
C ASN A 108 -10.84 -2.65 7.20
N ARG A 109 -10.89 -1.51 7.88
CA ARG A 109 -10.07 -0.34 7.55
C ARG A 109 -8.62 -0.46 8.02
N ARG A 110 -8.35 -1.24 9.08
CA ARG A 110 -7.02 -1.35 9.69
C ARG A 110 -6.24 -2.58 9.22
N PHE A 111 -6.89 -3.74 9.19
CA PHE A 111 -6.22 -5.03 9.04
C PHE A 111 -6.40 -5.61 7.64
N LEU A 112 -5.43 -6.44 7.24
CA LEU A 112 -5.50 -7.17 6.00
C LEU A 112 -6.69 -8.14 5.97
N PRO A 113 -7.39 -8.30 4.83
CA PRO A 113 -8.56 -9.18 4.73
C PRO A 113 -8.30 -10.63 5.16
N GLY A 114 -7.12 -11.16 4.87
CA GLY A 114 -6.68 -12.51 5.26
C GLY A 114 -6.64 -12.70 6.77
N TRP A 115 -6.57 -11.62 7.56
CA TRP A 115 -6.56 -11.69 9.01
C TRP A 115 -7.96 -11.91 9.60
N ARG A 116 -9.02 -11.85 8.79
CA ARG A 116 -10.37 -12.28 9.20
C ARG A 116 -10.40 -13.73 9.69
N ARG A 117 -9.44 -14.57 9.28
CA ARG A 117 -9.26 -15.94 9.79
C ARG A 117 -9.13 -16.02 11.32
N TRP A 118 -8.72 -14.92 11.96
CA TRP A 118 -8.56 -14.84 13.42
C TRP A 118 -9.86 -14.58 14.17
N ARG A 119 -10.95 -14.25 13.46
CA ARG A 119 -12.29 -14.24 14.01
C ARG A 119 -12.74 -15.68 14.25
N LYS A 120 -12.45 -16.19 15.44
CA LYS A 120 -13.20 -17.31 16.03
C LYS A 120 -14.59 -16.79 16.44
N ASP A 121 -15.52 -17.66 16.88
CA ASP A 121 -16.96 -17.40 17.20
C ASP A 121 -17.27 -16.28 18.24
N GLY A 122 -16.58 -15.14 18.18
CA GLY A 122 -16.67 -14.03 19.11
C GLY A 122 -17.01 -12.72 18.40
N THR A 123 -17.16 -11.67 19.21
CA THR A 123 -17.51 -10.34 18.75
C THR A 123 -16.37 -9.66 17.98
N TRP A 124 -16.72 -8.74 17.08
CA TRP A 124 -15.72 -7.96 16.33
C TRP A 124 -14.80 -7.15 17.25
N LYS A 125 -15.34 -6.52 18.31
CA LYS A 125 -14.53 -5.86 19.35
C LYS A 125 -13.45 -6.78 19.94
N LYS A 126 -13.84 -7.99 20.34
CA LYS A 126 -12.91 -8.95 20.94
C LYS A 126 -11.83 -9.39 19.95
N THR A 127 -12.22 -9.61 18.69
CA THR A 127 -11.30 -10.01 17.62
C THR A 127 -10.31 -8.89 17.30
N TYR A 128 -10.81 -7.66 17.18
CA TYR A 128 -10.01 -6.46 16.95
C TYR A 128 -8.93 -6.30 18.03
N LEU A 129 -9.33 -6.30 19.31
CA LEU A 129 -8.39 -6.11 20.42
C LEU A 129 -7.38 -7.26 20.54
N LYS A 130 -7.80 -8.50 20.27
CA LYS A 130 -6.89 -9.65 20.25
C LYS A 130 -5.84 -9.53 19.15
N LEU A 131 -6.21 -9.10 17.95
CA LEU A 131 -5.24 -8.88 16.89
C LEU A 131 -4.30 -7.73 17.22
N LEU A 132 -4.83 -6.65 17.77
CA LEU A 132 -4.03 -5.50 18.17
C LEU A 132 -2.98 -5.88 19.21
N HIS A 133 -3.37 -6.66 20.23
CA HIS A 133 -2.44 -7.21 21.22
C HIS A 133 -1.38 -8.12 20.58
N ARG A 134 -1.78 -8.94 19.61
CA ARG A 134 -0.83 -9.80 18.88
C ARG A 134 0.18 -8.99 18.10
N ILE A 135 -0.25 -7.95 17.40
CA ILE A 135 0.65 -7.06 16.65
C ILE A 135 1.62 -6.40 17.62
N SER A 136 1.12 -5.76 18.69
CA SER A 136 1.95 -5.11 19.71
C SER A 136 2.97 -6.09 20.32
N HIS A 137 2.53 -7.30 20.65
CA HIS A 137 3.43 -8.32 21.18
C HIS A 137 4.50 -8.76 20.17
N ARG A 138 4.14 -8.92 18.90
CA ARG A 138 5.05 -9.38 17.84
C ARG A 138 5.98 -8.29 17.33
N THR A 139 5.63 -7.01 17.46
CA THR A 139 6.54 -5.91 17.13
C THR A 139 7.62 -5.72 18.20
N GLU A 140 7.32 -6.06 19.45
CA GLU A 140 8.25 -5.95 20.59
C GLU A 140 9.04 -7.25 20.86
N THR A 141 8.50 -8.41 20.50
CA THR A 141 9.10 -9.71 20.82
C THR A 141 9.22 -10.62 19.59
N LEU A 142 10.20 -11.53 19.60
CA LEU A 142 10.39 -12.54 18.54
C LEU A 142 9.42 -13.74 18.67
N CYS A 143 8.27 -13.54 19.30
CA CYS A 143 7.33 -14.62 19.55
C CYS A 143 6.62 -15.06 18.26
N THR A 144 6.74 -16.35 17.94
CA THR A 144 6.05 -16.99 16.81
C THR A 144 4.90 -17.91 17.26
N SER A 145 4.52 -17.88 18.55
CA SER A 145 3.55 -18.82 19.12
C SER A 145 2.15 -18.62 18.53
N ASP A 146 1.79 -17.38 18.21
CA ASP A 146 0.49 -17.06 17.60
C ASP A 146 0.43 -17.39 16.10
N GLU A 147 1.56 -17.39 15.39
CA GLU A 147 1.63 -17.60 13.95
C GLU A 147 2.83 -18.50 13.62
N ALA A 148 2.61 -19.81 13.63
CA ALA A 148 3.67 -20.80 13.39
C ALA A 148 4.18 -20.84 11.95
N TRP A 149 3.33 -20.45 11.00
CA TRP A 149 3.60 -20.44 9.56
C TRP A 149 3.38 -19.05 8.98
N THR A 150 4.34 -18.58 8.20
CA THR A 150 4.25 -17.33 7.46
C THR A 150 4.00 -17.64 6.00
N LYS A 151 2.89 -17.11 5.48
CA LYS A 151 2.53 -17.21 4.06
C LYS A 151 3.06 -16.03 3.27
N TYR A 152 3.45 -16.29 2.02
CA TYR A 152 3.91 -15.28 1.08
C TYR A 152 3.51 -15.66 -0.34
N ILE A 153 3.50 -14.70 -1.26
CA ILE A 153 3.13 -14.95 -2.66
C ILE A 153 4.35 -14.79 -3.56
N VAL A 154 4.48 -15.67 -4.55
CA VAL A 154 5.47 -15.53 -5.63
C VAL A 154 4.74 -15.39 -6.95
N LEU A 155 4.99 -14.29 -7.66
CA LEU A 155 4.56 -14.10 -9.05
C LEU A 155 5.62 -14.68 -9.98
N ASN A 156 5.26 -15.71 -10.74
CA ASN A 156 6.17 -16.36 -11.68
C ASN A 156 6.14 -15.67 -13.04
N ARG A 157 7.26 -15.77 -13.77
CA ARG A 157 7.39 -15.25 -15.15
C ARG A 157 6.41 -15.87 -16.15
N ASN A 158 5.92 -17.08 -15.89
CA ASN A 158 5.02 -17.81 -16.80
C ASN A 158 3.54 -17.38 -16.67
N GLY A 159 3.25 -16.32 -15.90
CA GLY A 159 1.90 -15.84 -15.67
C GLY A 159 1.19 -16.48 -14.46
N SER A 160 1.74 -17.57 -13.90
CA SER A 160 1.22 -18.19 -12.68
C SER A 160 1.69 -17.46 -11.42
N ALA A 161 1.02 -17.73 -10.30
CA ALA A 161 1.46 -17.28 -8.99
C ALA A 161 1.21 -18.37 -7.94
N ASN A 162 2.09 -18.42 -6.94
CA ASN A 162 2.06 -19.40 -5.86
C ASN A 162 1.88 -18.70 -4.52
N GLU A 163 0.96 -19.19 -3.69
CA GLU A 163 0.93 -18.91 -2.25
C GLU A 163 1.75 -19.99 -1.55
N LEU A 164 2.88 -19.61 -0.99
CA LEU A 164 3.83 -20.49 -0.31
C LEU A 164 3.79 -20.25 1.20
N GLU A 165 4.24 -21.24 1.96
CA GLU A 165 4.34 -21.13 3.41
C GLU A 165 5.64 -21.74 3.93
N ILE A 166 6.13 -21.17 5.02
CA ILE A 166 7.34 -21.64 5.72
C ILE A 166 7.20 -21.29 7.21
N SER A 167 7.96 -22.00 8.05
CA SER A 167 7.93 -21.72 9.49
C SER A 167 8.35 -20.28 9.79
N SER A 168 7.55 -19.58 10.60
CA SER A 168 7.82 -18.19 10.97
C SER A 168 9.15 -18.00 11.72
N ARG A 169 9.64 -19.05 12.40
CA ARG A 169 10.91 -19.00 13.16
C ARG A 169 12.15 -18.90 12.27
N SER A 170 12.06 -19.46 11.07
CA SER A 170 13.15 -19.49 10.09
C SER A 170 12.83 -18.64 8.86
N PHE A 171 11.79 -17.81 8.93
CA PHE A 171 11.38 -17.00 7.80
C PHE A 171 12.35 -15.84 7.60
N SER A 172 13.17 -15.94 6.55
CA SER A 172 14.01 -14.86 6.07
C SER A 172 13.75 -14.65 4.58
N PRO A 173 13.03 -13.58 4.19
CA PRO A 173 12.66 -13.37 2.79
C PRO A 173 13.87 -13.19 1.90
N LEU A 174 14.95 -12.61 2.41
CA LEU A 174 16.18 -12.42 1.64
C LEU A 174 16.86 -13.76 1.32
N ILE A 175 16.93 -14.69 2.28
CA ILE A 175 17.51 -16.01 2.06
C ILE A 175 16.65 -16.80 1.06
N ILE A 176 15.34 -16.85 1.29
CA ILE A 176 14.38 -17.55 0.44
C ILE A 176 14.46 -17.03 -1.00
N PHE A 177 14.45 -15.70 -1.18
CA PHE A 177 14.50 -15.12 -2.50
C PHE A 177 15.85 -15.34 -3.20
N ASN A 178 16.97 -15.32 -2.46
CA ASN A 178 18.27 -15.64 -3.03
C ASN A 178 18.36 -17.11 -3.49
N GLU A 179 17.76 -18.05 -2.76
CA GLU A 179 17.64 -19.45 -3.22
C GLU A 179 16.81 -19.55 -4.51
N MET A 180 15.69 -18.84 -4.59
CA MET A 180 14.86 -18.78 -5.81
C MET A 180 15.63 -18.19 -7.00
N LYS A 181 16.46 -17.17 -6.76
CA LYS A 181 17.34 -16.59 -7.79
C LYS A 181 18.35 -17.60 -8.30
N ILE A 182 18.98 -18.37 -7.40
CA ILE A 182 19.93 -19.43 -7.78
C ILE A 182 19.23 -20.47 -8.65
N GLN A 183 18.05 -20.94 -8.26
CA GLN A 183 17.24 -21.89 -9.05
C GLN A 183 16.84 -21.35 -10.43
N SER A 184 16.73 -20.02 -10.57
CA SER A 184 16.37 -19.35 -11.81
C SER A 184 17.57 -18.88 -12.65
N ASN A 185 18.81 -19.22 -12.27
CA ASN A 185 20.05 -18.72 -12.88
C ASN A 185 20.24 -17.19 -12.84
N LEU A 186 19.68 -16.53 -11.81
CA LEU A 186 19.72 -15.07 -11.60
C LEU A 186 20.60 -14.68 -10.38
N ALA A 187 21.45 -15.59 -9.91
CA ALA A 187 22.32 -15.36 -8.75
C ALA A 187 23.31 -14.19 -8.93
N HIS A 188 23.67 -13.88 -10.18
CA HIS A 188 24.58 -12.78 -10.55
C HIS A 188 23.92 -11.39 -10.47
N LEU A 189 22.59 -11.32 -10.39
CA LEU A 189 21.86 -10.05 -10.27
C LEU A 189 21.68 -9.68 -8.81
N GLU A 190 21.59 -8.39 -8.53
CA GLU A 190 21.27 -7.88 -7.20
C GLU A 190 19.78 -8.09 -6.86
N THR A 191 19.48 -8.38 -5.59
CA THR A 191 18.09 -8.42 -5.10
C THR A 191 17.62 -7.00 -4.85
N ARG A 192 16.53 -6.61 -5.52
CA ARG A 192 15.88 -5.31 -5.34
C ARG A 192 14.61 -5.48 -4.54
N ILE A 193 14.41 -4.59 -3.58
CA ILE A 193 13.27 -4.61 -2.68
C ILE A 193 12.49 -3.34 -2.90
N ARG A 194 11.17 -3.43 -3.02
CA ARG A 194 10.30 -2.26 -3.10
C ARG A 194 9.27 -2.28 -2.01
N LEU A 195 9.08 -1.13 -1.37
CA LEU A 195 7.88 -0.86 -0.58
C LEU A 195 6.72 -0.62 -1.54
N VAL A 196 5.73 -1.52 -1.52
CA VAL A 196 4.54 -1.45 -2.36
C VAL A 196 3.53 -0.51 -1.72
N VAL A 197 3.19 -0.77 -0.45
CA VAL A 197 2.24 0.02 0.32
C VAL A 197 2.52 -0.17 1.80
N GLU A 198 2.28 0.87 2.58
CA GLU A 198 2.35 0.82 4.04
C GLU A 198 0.99 1.18 4.66
N PHE A 199 0.52 0.34 5.57
CA PHE A 199 -0.65 0.53 6.41
C PHE A 199 -0.21 0.73 7.87
N ALA A 200 -1.16 1.03 8.76
CA ALA A 200 -0.89 1.35 10.16
C ALA A 200 -0.07 0.28 10.91
N ASP A 201 -0.31 -1.01 10.63
CA ASP A 201 0.35 -2.12 11.34
C ASP A 201 1.23 -3.00 10.44
N VAL A 202 1.16 -2.82 9.13
CA VAL A 202 1.78 -3.73 8.17
C VAL A 202 2.16 -3.01 6.91
N ARG A 203 3.32 -3.36 6.36
CA ARG A 203 3.77 -2.91 5.05
C ARG A 203 4.03 -4.08 4.13
N ILE A 204 3.79 -3.87 2.86
CA ILE A 204 3.88 -4.88 1.82
C ILE A 204 5.14 -4.62 1.01
N LEU A 205 6.02 -5.62 0.98
CA LEU A 205 7.29 -5.53 0.27
C LEU A 205 7.30 -6.50 -0.91
N ALA A 206 7.93 -6.07 -2.00
CA ALA A 206 8.18 -6.89 -3.17
C ALA A 206 9.70 -7.08 -3.34
N LEU A 207 10.16 -8.33 -3.44
CA LEU A 207 11.54 -8.70 -3.70
C LEU A 207 11.63 -9.25 -5.12
N GLY A 208 12.55 -8.70 -5.91
CA GLY A 208 12.74 -9.06 -7.31
C GLY A 208 14.17 -8.88 -7.78
N THR A 209 14.40 -9.09 -9.06
CA THR A 209 15.67 -8.75 -9.72
C THR A 209 15.42 -7.90 -10.96
N LEU A 210 16.28 -6.92 -11.18
CA LEU A 210 16.26 -6.04 -12.36
C LEU A 210 17.41 -6.41 -13.30
N ASN A 211 17.16 -6.36 -14.61
CA ASN A 211 18.18 -6.56 -15.63
C ASN A 211 17.82 -5.81 -16.92
N ARG A 212 18.78 -5.65 -17.85
CA ARG A 212 18.52 -5.34 -19.26
C ARG A 212 18.40 -6.66 -20.03
N PRO A 213 17.18 -7.23 -20.16
CA PRO A 213 17.01 -8.52 -20.80
C PRO A 213 17.40 -8.44 -22.28
N ARG A 214 18.23 -9.38 -22.75
CA ARG A 214 18.49 -9.57 -24.19
C ARG A 214 17.31 -10.23 -24.93
N SER A 215 16.34 -10.78 -24.19
CA SER A 215 15.16 -11.50 -24.69
C SER A 215 13.99 -11.37 -23.72
N THR A 216 12.76 -11.39 -24.23
CA THR A 216 11.53 -11.31 -23.43
C THR A 216 11.29 -12.53 -22.54
N LEU A 217 11.99 -13.64 -22.76
CA LEU A 217 11.82 -14.91 -22.04
C LEU A 217 12.15 -14.83 -20.54
N THR A 218 12.97 -13.88 -20.14
CA THR A 218 13.34 -13.67 -18.72
C THR A 218 12.45 -12.66 -18.01
N VAL A 219 11.67 -11.88 -18.77
CA VAL A 219 10.83 -10.80 -18.25
C VAL A 219 9.61 -11.38 -17.55
N ASN A 220 9.26 -10.79 -16.40
CA ASN A 220 8.07 -11.14 -15.66
C ASN A 220 6.99 -10.06 -15.85
N PRO A 221 5.98 -10.29 -16.72
CA PRO A 221 4.94 -9.30 -16.97
C PRO A 221 4.05 -9.07 -15.74
N ASN A 222 3.84 -10.09 -14.91
CA ASN A 222 3.05 -9.97 -13.68
C ASN A 222 3.77 -9.11 -12.63
N ALA A 223 5.10 -9.22 -12.53
CA ALA A 223 5.89 -8.36 -11.65
C ALA A 223 5.78 -6.89 -12.06
N HIS A 224 5.85 -6.62 -13.37
CA HIS A 224 5.62 -5.29 -13.90
C HIS A 224 4.21 -4.80 -13.59
N LEU A 225 3.16 -5.55 -13.94
CA LEU A 225 1.77 -5.12 -13.69
C LEU A 225 1.44 -4.92 -12.21
N PHE A 226 2.06 -5.68 -11.32
CA PHE A 226 1.86 -5.51 -9.88
C PHE A 226 2.50 -4.20 -9.37
N LEU A 227 3.69 -3.88 -9.86
CA LEU A 227 4.46 -2.71 -9.44
C LEU A 227 4.09 -1.43 -10.23
N HIS A 228 3.39 -1.58 -11.34
CA HIS A 228 2.93 -0.50 -12.22
C HIS A 228 1.42 -0.69 -12.48
N PRO A 229 0.55 -0.16 -11.59
CA PRO A 229 -0.90 -0.26 -11.73
C PRO A 229 -1.41 0.25 -13.10
N PRO A 230 -2.51 -0.32 -13.62
CA PRO A 230 -3.14 0.16 -14.84
C PRO A 230 -3.60 1.63 -14.67
N GLY A 231 -3.37 2.45 -15.69
CA GLY A 231 -3.75 3.88 -15.71
C GLY A 231 -2.61 4.87 -15.46
N ILE A 232 -1.38 4.40 -15.22
CA ILE A 232 -0.19 5.24 -15.00
C ILE A 232 0.50 5.63 -16.34
N GLY A 233 0.20 4.91 -17.42
CA GLY A 233 0.76 5.12 -18.76
C GLY A 233 -0.30 5.34 -19.85
N PRO A 234 0.06 5.99 -20.98
CA PRO A 234 -0.80 6.03 -22.15
C PRO A 234 -1.08 4.60 -22.64
N LEU A 235 -2.36 4.28 -22.88
CA LEU A 235 -2.86 2.98 -23.35
C LEU A 235 -2.09 2.39 -24.56
N ASP A 236 -1.40 3.26 -25.31
CA ASP A 236 -0.64 2.93 -26.51
C ASP A 236 0.77 2.35 -26.25
N GLU A 237 1.39 2.53 -25.09
CA GLU A 237 2.76 2.04 -24.83
C GLU A 237 2.82 0.62 -24.27
N VAL A 238 1.83 0.22 -23.47
CA VAL A 238 1.74 -1.13 -22.91
C VAL A 238 1.62 -2.17 -24.03
N SER A 239 0.91 -1.84 -25.11
CA SER A 239 0.82 -2.72 -26.29
C SER A 239 2.09 -2.67 -27.15
N ARG A 240 2.73 -1.49 -27.28
CA ARG A 240 3.93 -1.31 -28.12
C ARG A 240 5.21 -1.96 -27.58
N ARG A 241 5.36 -2.16 -26.27
CA ARG A 241 6.55 -2.86 -25.72
C ARG A 241 6.47 -4.39 -25.78
N TYR A 242 5.25 -4.95 -25.90
CA TYR A 242 5.05 -6.38 -26.13
C TYR A 242 4.81 -6.72 -27.61
N SER A 243 4.42 -5.76 -28.44
CA SER A 243 4.47 -5.88 -29.90
C SER A 243 5.85 -5.45 -30.41
N VAL A 244 6.72 -6.43 -30.64
CA VAL A 244 7.86 -6.40 -31.58
C VAL A 244 8.17 -5.00 -32.11
N SER A 245 9.19 -4.35 -31.53
CA SER A 245 10.03 -3.50 -32.36
C SER A 245 10.52 -4.40 -33.50
N SER A 246 9.98 -4.19 -34.70
CA SER A 246 10.64 -4.69 -35.91
C SER A 246 12.11 -4.27 -35.81
N PRO A 247 13.06 -5.16 -36.15
CA PRO A 247 14.46 -4.85 -35.96
C PRO A 247 14.84 -3.75 -36.96
N SER A 248 14.76 -2.49 -36.55
CA SER A 248 15.44 -1.39 -37.23
C SER A 248 16.83 -1.20 -36.62
N THR A 249 17.54 -2.30 -36.34
CA THR A 249 18.99 -2.30 -36.49
C THR A 249 19.25 -2.41 -37.98
N LEU A 250 19.52 -1.26 -38.60
CA LEU A 250 20.20 -1.15 -39.89
C LEU A 250 21.44 -2.05 -39.84
N VAL A 251 21.31 -3.25 -40.38
CA VAL A 251 22.45 -3.98 -40.95
C VAL A 251 22.68 -3.30 -42.29
N GLU A 252 23.81 -2.59 -42.41
CA GLU A 252 24.32 -2.15 -43.72
C GLU A 252 24.72 -3.40 -44.51
N ASP A 253 23.74 -3.97 -45.22
CA ASP A 253 23.99 -4.98 -46.24
C ASP A 253 23.83 -4.33 -47.61
N HIS A 254 24.98 -4.10 -48.26
CA HIS A 254 25.04 -3.63 -49.64
C HIS A 254 24.60 -4.75 -50.59
N GLY A 255 23.29 -4.92 -50.75
CA GLY A 255 22.70 -5.90 -51.67
C GLY A 255 21.49 -5.34 -52.40
N VAL A 256 21.62 -5.14 -53.70
CA VAL A 256 20.60 -4.61 -54.61
C VAL A 256 19.46 -5.63 -54.81
N TYR A 257 18.25 -5.34 -54.33
CA TYR A 257 17.02 -5.96 -54.86
C TYR A 257 15.83 -4.98 -54.87
N PRO A 258 14.94 -5.06 -55.89
CA PRO A 258 13.95 -4.03 -56.18
C PRO A 258 12.67 -4.16 -55.34
N MET A 259 12.22 -3.01 -54.83
CA MET A 259 10.93 -2.81 -54.17
C MET A 259 9.76 -3.14 -55.11
N HIS A 260 8.88 -4.05 -54.70
CA HIS A 260 7.51 -4.08 -55.22
C HIS A 260 6.50 -3.77 -54.11
N CYS A 261 5.80 -2.67 -54.37
CA CYS A 261 4.76 -2.01 -53.61
C CYS A 261 3.46 -2.83 -53.60
N LEU A 262 2.85 -2.98 -52.43
CA LEU A 262 1.41 -3.22 -52.29
C LEU A 262 0.84 -2.22 -51.29
N THR A 263 0.55 -1.02 -51.79
CA THR A 263 -0.35 -0.03 -51.19
C THR A 263 -1.80 -0.36 -51.52
N ALA A 264 -2.57 -0.81 -50.53
CA ALA A 264 -4.03 -0.60 -50.39
C ALA A 264 -4.40 -1.06 -48.96
N ALA A 265 -4.97 -0.27 -48.04
CA ALA A 265 -5.75 0.95 -48.15
C ALA A 265 -5.49 1.86 -46.94
N ALA A 266 -4.94 3.06 -47.19
CA ALA A 266 -4.68 4.09 -46.17
C ALA A 266 -5.59 5.32 -46.31
N TYR A 267 -6.69 5.23 -47.07
CA TYR A 267 -7.44 6.41 -47.52
C TYR A 267 -8.84 6.56 -46.90
N MET A 268 -9.20 5.78 -45.87
CA MET A 268 -10.53 5.89 -45.22
C MET A 268 -10.53 6.20 -43.71
N PHE A 269 -9.39 6.51 -43.10
CA PHE A 269 -9.36 7.12 -41.77
C PHE A 269 -8.93 8.58 -41.87
N SER A 270 -9.86 9.41 -42.34
CA SER A 270 -9.80 10.86 -42.23
C SER A 270 -9.67 11.24 -40.76
N ALA A 271 -8.46 11.64 -40.38
CA ALA A 271 -8.10 12.56 -39.30
C ALA A 271 -9.14 12.74 -38.18
N TYR A 272 -9.23 11.78 -37.26
CA TYR A 272 -9.55 12.11 -35.88
C TYR A 272 -8.21 12.33 -35.18
N VAL A 273 -7.76 13.59 -35.10
CA VAL A 273 -6.68 13.98 -34.21
C VAL A 273 -7.33 14.11 -32.83
N PRO A 274 -7.16 13.16 -31.89
CA PRO A 274 -7.60 13.39 -30.53
C PRO A 274 -6.88 14.65 -30.04
N PRO A 275 -7.56 15.55 -29.32
CA PRO A 275 -6.91 16.71 -28.74
C PRO A 275 -5.69 16.23 -27.93
N PRO A 276 -4.57 16.96 -27.93
CA PRO A 276 -3.41 16.58 -27.12
C PRO A 276 -3.89 16.49 -25.68
N GLN A 277 -4.06 15.27 -25.19
CA GLN A 277 -4.38 14.97 -23.81
C GLN A 277 -3.15 15.33 -22.99
N THR A 278 -3.00 16.64 -22.77
CA THR A 278 -1.98 17.25 -21.93
C THR A 278 -2.44 17.06 -20.49
N TYR A 279 -2.69 15.81 -20.09
CA TYR A 279 -2.83 15.50 -18.68
C TYR A 279 -1.43 15.52 -18.11
N VAL A 280 -1.19 16.47 -17.19
CA VAL A 280 -0.01 16.44 -16.35
C VAL A 280 -0.05 15.13 -15.59
N ARG A 281 0.93 14.29 -15.85
CA ARG A 281 1.07 12.97 -15.23
C ARG A 281 1.10 13.16 -13.71
N PRO A 282 0.19 12.54 -12.94
CA PRO A 282 0.26 12.60 -11.49
C PRO A 282 1.46 11.76 -11.05
N SER A 283 2.57 12.42 -10.72
CA SER A 283 3.77 11.80 -10.13
C SER A 283 3.50 11.30 -8.70
N TYR A 284 2.44 11.81 -8.08
CA TYR A 284 1.89 11.39 -6.81
C TYR A 284 0.37 11.48 -6.94
N PRO A 285 -0.38 10.36 -7.09
CA PRO A 285 -1.82 10.45 -6.97
C PRO A 285 -2.12 10.95 -5.55
N LEU A 286 -2.52 12.21 -5.41
CA LEU A 286 -3.04 12.70 -4.15
C LEU A 286 -4.33 11.91 -3.91
N PRO A 287 -4.41 11.12 -2.84
CA PRO A 287 -5.66 10.46 -2.54
C PRO A 287 -6.72 11.53 -2.34
N ALA A 288 -7.96 11.27 -2.75
CA ALA A 288 -9.07 12.06 -2.27
C ALA A 288 -8.97 12.11 -0.72
N PRO A 289 -9.20 13.25 -0.05
CA PRO A 289 -9.10 13.33 1.41
C PRO A 289 -9.96 12.28 2.15
N SER A 290 -11.02 11.82 1.51
CA SER A 290 -11.91 10.72 1.94
C SER A 290 -11.31 9.31 1.84
N HIS A 291 -10.25 9.13 1.04
CA HIS A 291 -9.59 7.86 0.73
C HIS A 291 -8.07 7.92 0.96
N ALA A 292 -7.62 8.84 1.82
CA ALA A 292 -6.20 9.04 2.15
C ALA A 292 -5.47 7.79 2.66
N ASN A 293 -6.19 6.73 3.02
CA ASN A 293 -5.66 5.51 3.61
C ASN A 293 -6.03 4.23 2.82
N TYR A 294 -6.46 4.35 1.55
CA TYR A 294 -6.85 3.21 0.72
C TYR A 294 -6.54 3.47 -0.77
N PRO A 295 -6.08 2.47 -1.54
CA PRO A 295 -4.72 1.93 -1.60
C PRO A 295 -3.71 2.84 -2.34
N TYR A 296 -3.90 4.17 -2.32
CA TYR A 296 -3.16 5.12 -3.17
C TYR A 296 -2.21 6.08 -2.45
N HIS A 297 -1.99 5.94 -1.13
CA HIS A 297 -1.09 6.83 -0.40
C HIS A 297 -0.25 6.09 0.61
N THR A 298 1.06 6.15 0.39
CA THR A 298 2.08 5.65 1.31
C THR A 298 2.76 6.86 1.95
N PRO A 299 2.60 7.07 3.28
CA PRO A 299 3.29 8.13 3.99
C PRO A 299 4.82 8.04 3.77
N GLY A 300 5.48 9.18 3.59
CA GLY A 300 6.96 9.22 3.47
C GLY A 300 7.53 9.02 2.06
N GLY A 301 6.69 8.89 1.02
CA GLY A 301 7.15 8.92 -0.38
C GLY A 301 7.95 7.69 -0.83
N GLY A 302 7.97 6.62 -0.04
CA GLY A 302 8.65 5.36 -0.39
C GLY A 302 7.90 4.50 -1.42
N ASP A 303 6.67 4.85 -1.78
CA ASP A 303 5.89 4.15 -2.80
C ASP A 303 6.30 4.61 -4.20
N LYS A 304 7.12 3.77 -4.82
CA LYS A 304 7.69 4.00 -6.15
C LYS A 304 6.76 3.56 -7.29
N ARG A 305 5.53 3.08 -7.02
CA ARG A 305 4.59 2.61 -8.07
C ARG A 305 4.16 3.71 -9.04
N TRP A 306 4.32 4.99 -8.65
CA TRP A 306 3.80 6.16 -9.36
C TRP A 306 4.88 7.00 -10.07
N LEU A 307 6.13 6.53 -10.10
CA LEU A 307 7.26 7.28 -10.66
C LEU A 307 7.19 7.45 -12.19
N GLY A 308 6.35 6.67 -12.88
CA GLY A 308 6.02 6.90 -14.28
C GLY A 308 6.17 5.64 -15.14
N GLU A 309 6.65 5.82 -16.37
CA GLU A 309 7.00 4.81 -17.38
C GLU A 309 8.14 5.40 -18.19
N GLY A 310 9.16 4.59 -18.55
CA GLY A 310 10.21 4.97 -19.52
C GLY A 310 11.64 4.80 -18.99
N GLU A 311 12.62 5.43 -19.64
CA GLU A 311 14.05 5.36 -19.31
C GLU A 311 14.41 5.93 -17.92
N ILE A 312 13.49 6.74 -17.34
CA ILE A 312 13.60 7.32 -16.00
C ILE A 312 13.22 6.29 -14.92
N GLU A 313 12.40 5.30 -15.27
CA GLU A 313 11.92 4.29 -14.34
C GLU A 313 12.86 3.07 -14.35
N GLU A 314 13.37 2.71 -13.17
CA GLU A 314 14.33 1.61 -12.99
C GLU A 314 15.56 1.68 -13.91
N GLU A 315 15.95 2.88 -14.35
CA GLU A 315 17.08 3.09 -15.28
C GLU A 315 16.94 2.30 -16.60
N GLY A 316 15.69 2.07 -17.03
CA GLY A 316 15.34 1.28 -18.20
C GLY A 316 15.47 -0.24 -18.01
N LEU A 317 15.57 -0.71 -16.76
CA LEU A 317 15.63 -2.14 -16.43
C LEU A 317 14.24 -2.76 -16.37
N CYS A 318 14.19 -4.07 -16.65
CA CYS A 318 12.96 -4.86 -16.52
C CYS A 318 13.06 -5.82 -15.34
N TRP A 319 11.93 -6.07 -14.70
CA TRP A 319 11.78 -7.14 -13.72
C TRP A 319 11.93 -8.50 -14.40
N VAL A 320 12.93 -9.27 -13.95
CA VAL A 320 13.23 -10.60 -14.46
C VAL A 320 13.09 -11.66 -13.36
N GLY A 321 12.73 -12.88 -13.74
CA GLY A 321 12.56 -13.99 -12.80
C GLY A 321 11.26 -13.94 -11.99
N GLY A 322 11.24 -14.57 -10.81
CA GLY A 322 10.10 -14.48 -9.89
C GLY A 322 10.10 -13.18 -9.10
N LEU A 323 8.91 -12.71 -8.71
CA LEU A 323 8.74 -11.61 -7.75
C LEU A 323 8.10 -12.17 -6.47
N MET A 324 8.78 -12.06 -5.34
CA MET A 324 8.27 -12.48 -4.03
C MET A 324 7.57 -11.29 -3.34
N ILE A 325 6.38 -11.51 -2.79
CA ILE A 325 5.57 -10.51 -2.09
C ILE A 325 5.36 -10.97 -0.66
N ILE A 326 5.69 -10.11 0.29
CA ILE A 326 5.62 -10.39 1.72
C ILE A 326 4.91 -9.27 2.49
N ALA A 327 4.36 -9.61 3.64
CA ALA A 327 3.86 -8.66 4.62
C ALA A 327 4.82 -8.58 5.82
N GLN A 328 5.26 -7.37 6.16
CA GLN A 328 6.14 -7.09 7.29
C GLN A 328 5.38 -6.21 8.30
N LEU A 329 5.47 -6.55 9.59
CA LEU A 329 4.82 -5.76 10.64
C LEU A 329 5.54 -4.42 10.82
N VAL A 330 4.76 -3.36 11.02
CA VAL A 330 5.27 -2.02 11.33
C VAL A 330 5.39 -1.89 12.85
N GLY A 331 6.57 -1.54 13.32
CA GLY A 331 6.90 -1.33 14.72
C GLY A 331 7.66 -0.02 14.94
N PRO A 332 8.01 0.30 16.20
CA PRO A 332 8.62 1.59 16.56
C PRO A 332 9.94 1.85 15.84
N HIS A 333 10.71 0.80 15.54
CA HIS A 333 12.02 0.88 14.91
C HIS A 333 11.98 0.70 13.39
N THR A 334 10.80 0.52 12.79
CA THR A 334 10.69 0.22 11.35
C THR A 334 11.21 1.37 10.47
N HIS A 335 11.04 2.61 10.94
CA HIS A 335 11.48 3.84 10.28
C HIS A 335 12.88 4.32 10.71
N ASP A 336 13.51 3.65 11.67
CA ASP A 336 14.84 4.02 12.11
C ASP A 336 15.83 3.80 10.95
N LEU A 337 16.49 4.86 10.51
CA LEU A 337 17.55 4.76 9.53
C LEU A 337 18.71 4.03 10.19
N SER A 338 19.04 2.86 9.68
CA SER A 338 20.09 2.00 10.21
C SER A 338 21.47 2.56 9.84
N GLY A 339 21.94 3.57 10.59
CA GLY A 339 23.35 4.01 10.70
C GLY A 339 24.01 4.62 9.46
N ASP A 340 25.19 5.23 9.66
CA ASP A 340 26.07 5.98 8.72
C ASP A 340 26.55 5.23 7.46
N TRP A 341 25.83 4.22 7.00
CA TRP A 341 26.12 3.49 5.78
C TRP A 341 25.55 4.24 4.58
N LEU A 342 26.29 4.24 3.46
CA LEU A 342 25.73 4.66 2.17
C LEU A 342 24.39 3.94 1.96
N PRO A 343 23.32 4.61 1.49
CA PRO A 343 22.02 4.00 1.33
C PRO A 343 22.15 2.73 0.48
N LEU A 344 22.07 1.58 1.14
CA LEU A 344 22.09 0.27 0.49
C LEU A 344 20.75 0.11 -0.21
N GLN A 345 20.63 0.72 -1.39
CA GLN A 345 19.61 0.59 -2.43
C GLN A 345 18.43 -0.37 -2.10
N ASP A 346 17.60 0.00 -1.11
CA ASP A 346 16.40 -0.69 -0.61
C ASP A 346 16.58 -1.94 0.31
N LEU A 347 17.80 -2.36 0.65
CA LEU A 347 18.11 -3.43 1.62
C LEU A 347 17.74 -3.06 3.06
N ASP A 348 17.76 -1.77 3.37
CA ASP A 348 17.29 -1.22 4.63
C ASP A 348 15.85 -1.67 4.91
N LEU A 349 14.98 -1.85 3.93
CA LEU A 349 13.60 -2.30 4.15
C LEU A 349 13.47 -3.67 4.86
N VAL A 350 14.48 -4.54 4.77
CA VAL A 350 14.46 -5.86 5.42
C VAL A 350 15.58 -6.06 6.44
N VAL A 351 16.61 -5.23 6.42
CA VAL A 351 17.76 -5.31 7.33
C VAL A 351 17.70 -4.13 8.30
N GLY A 352 17.62 -4.41 9.59
CA GLY A 352 17.60 -3.39 10.63
C GLY A 352 16.80 -3.80 11.88
N PRO A 353 16.89 -3.02 12.95
CA PRO A 353 16.08 -3.24 14.16
C PRO A 353 14.59 -3.19 13.83
N GLY A 354 13.81 -4.15 14.33
CA GLY A 354 12.36 -4.23 14.08
C GLY A 354 11.95 -4.63 12.66
N ARG A 355 12.88 -5.01 11.78
CA ARG A 355 12.60 -5.39 10.38
C ARG A 355 12.55 -6.90 10.15
N ASN A 356 12.64 -7.71 11.20
CA ASN A 356 12.58 -9.17 11.14
C ASN A 356 11.21 -9.76 11.50
N GLN A 357 10.17 -8.92 11.56
CA GLN A 357 8.83 -9.33 11.97
C GLN A 357 7.89 -9.36 10.76
N TYR A 358 7.35 -10.54 10.44
CA TYR A 358 6.56 -10.76 9.24
C TYR A 358 5.18 -11.34 9.56
N ALA A 359 4.20 -11.08 8.71
CA ALA A 359 2.87 -11.66 8.82
C ALA A 359 2.54 -12.46 7.55
N SER A 360 1.60 -13.40 7.67
CA SER A 360 1.09 -14.08 6.49
C SER A 360 0.44 -13.09 5.51
N PHE A 361 0.87 -13.20 4.26
CA PHE A 361 0.26 -12.56 3.10
C PHE A 361 -0.43 -13.63 2.23
N THR A 362 -1.71 -13.43 1.96
CA THR A 362 -2.60 -14.40 1.29
C THR A 362 -3.21 -13.85 0.02
N TRP A 363 -3.88 -14.69 -0.77
CA TRP A 363 -4.60 -14.23 -1.97
C TRP A 363 -5.58 -13.10 -1.70
N MET A 364 -6.33 -13.15 -0.58
CA MET A 364 -7.31 -12.11 -0.23
C MET A 364 -6.64 -10.74 -0.03
N ASP A 365 -5.40 -10.76 0.48
CA ASP A 365 -4.62 -9.54 0.69
C ASP A 365 -4.13 -8.99 -0.64
N LEU A 366 -3.65 -9.86 -1.54
CA LEU A 366 -3.23 -9.48 -2.89
C LEU A 366 -4.37 -8.81 -3.66
N TRP A 367 -5.59 -9.34 -3.62
CA TRP A 367 -6.74 -8.76 -4.34
C TRP A 367 -7.19 -7.43 -3.76
N ALA A 368 -7.04 -7.24 -2.45
CA ALA A 368 -7.36 -5.95 -1.83
C ALA A 368 -6.37 -4.85 -2.24
N ILE A 369 -5.10 -5.19 -2.45
CA ILE A 369 -4.04 -4.23 -2.78
C ILE A 369 -3.88 -4.03 -4.29
N ALA A 370 -4.06 -5.09 -5.07
CA ALA A 370 -3.87 -5.11 -6.52
C ALA A 370 -4.99 -5.92 -7.20
N PRO A 371 -6.25 -5.43 -7.19
CA PRO A 371 -7.40 -6.18 -7.72
C PRO A 371 -7.26 -6.54 -9.21
N TRP A 372 -6.57 -5.70 -9.99
CA TRP A 372 -6.31 -5.96 -11.42
C TRP A 372 -5.46 -7.20 -11.67
N MET A 373 -4.75 -7.71 -10.67
CA MET A 373 -3.95 -8.93 -10.81
C MET A 373 -4.83 -10.18 -10.90
N GLU A 374 -6.09 -10.13 -10.45
CA GLU A 374 -6.99 -11.29 -10.44
C GLU A 374 -7.25 -11.84 -11.84
N GLU A 375 -7.45 -10.94 -12.81
CA GLU A 375 -7.68 -11.30 -14.22
C GLU A 375 -6.38 -11.64 -14.97
N ARG A 376 -5.23 -11.21 -14.43
CA ARG A 376 -3.92 -11.32 -15.10
C ARG A 376 -3.15 -12.58 -14.70
N ILE A 377 -3.34 -13.06 -13.47
CA ILE A 377 -2.73 -14.31 -13.01
C ILE A 377 -3.45 -15.48 -13.67
N THR A 378 -2.76 -16.17 -14.58
CA THR A 378 -3.34 -17.26 -15.38
C THR A 378 -3.59 -18.53 -14.57
N LYS A 379 -2.77 -18.78 -13.55
CA LYS A 379 -2.88 -19.96 -12.68
C LYS A 379 -2.55 -19.60 -11.24
N LYS A 380 -3.50 -19.84 -10.33
CA LYS A 380 -3.37 -19.67 -8.89
C LYS A 380 -2.98 -21.01 -8.27
N ILE A 381 -1.84 -21.09 -7.58
CA ILE A 381 -1.31 -22.32 -7.01
C ILE A 381 -1.18 -22.16 -5.49
N GLN A 382 -1.70 -23.12 -4.72
CA GLN A 382 -1.44 -23.20 -3.29
C GLN A 382 -0.29 -24.19 -3.05
N GLY A 383 0.78 -23.73 -2.43
CA GLY A 383 2.02 -24.49 -2.25
C GLY A 383 3.02 -24.36 -3.40
N PRO A 384 4.15 -25.10 -3.35
CA PRO A 384 5.26 -24.98 -4.30
C PRO A 384 4.90 -25.30 -5.76
N GLY A 385 3.70 -25.83 -6.01
CA GLY A 385 3.29 -26.32 -7.32
C GLY A 385 3.98 -27.66 -7.63
N LEU A 386 3.25 -28.55 -8.28
CA LEU A 386 3.87 -29.75 -8.85
C LEU A 386 4.70 -29.29 -10.04
N GLY A 387 6.01 -29.54 -9.99
CA GLY A 387 6.87 -29.39 -11.15
C GLY A 387 6.45 -30.39 -12.22
N ILE A 388 5.59 -29.95 -13.14
CA ILE A 388 5.23 -30.66 -14.37
C ILE A 388 5.08 -29.63 -15.48
#